data_AF-A0A706S237-F1
#
_entry.id   AF-A0A706S237-F1
#
_cell.length_a   1.000
_cell.length_b   1.000
_cell.length_c   1.000
_cell.angle_alpha   90.00
_cell.angle_beta   90.00
_cell.angle_gamma   90.00
#
_symmetry.space_group_name_H-M   'P 1'
#
loop_
_entity.id
_entity.type
_entity.pdbx_description
1 polymer ?
#
loop_
_entity_poly.entity_id
_entity_poly.type
_entity_poly.pdbx_seq_one_letter_code
_entity_poly.pdbx_strand_id
1 'polypeptide(L)'
;MNINRFIFTIEDCLNTLSRFSVASSFVEYCDLRTVIGLDRQDRERRPWLNSPYIAATKRGEYLSVFEVSGAFREMDEASDQTGPGSLESLITSMSDSLNTAYKNSGHKISCVFERDPEMGKEEIEDMVAPQKRSLANTGIQLQDVVDEKVTTLSPWLVRERCWLAIWSGPDLISNSDRTAHDELVRRLAERVPKARFAQSPWQWTLSALKIRHEAFLDNVEQALRHSSDGLILRLLDIHEVGREIRRQTERYSTPRNWQPHLPEDAQPAGYRWTDDESVLHAPSLHLQLFNTQVTTQGNLVQAGGLWHGMVSITLPPQNLQTFNELVRAVPRAVPWRIRMDLMPGGMKALNLKKTLLTYSSFISAVRPMYESVMTLAATDEKEPVCIMTIMASTWGKTREICARNQAILKSAIEGWGVCGTTTTFGDPRRAWVNTILAASGGSGPVPLYPPLSHAISLFPLNRAGSVWRGKGNLMLHTEDGSAFEVGLASSQQNKHTELAPGDPGLGKSVLINTLSEIQISSAQKNLPFIAYIDKGYSAQGLVQLIRDSLPPERKDEAVGIILSNDPEYTRNLFDVMYGAKKPITPEKNFMSSVLCALCVDTGTGQPCNPGDTRQIINQLIELAFKEYGENNPR
;
A
#
# COMPACT_ATOMS: atom_id res chain seq x y z
N MET A 1 26.90 -23.50 43.40
CA MET A 1 26.24 -24.02 42.18
C MET A 1 25.82 -22.81 41.34
N ASN A 2 26.40 -22.63 40.15
CA ASN A 2 26.35 -21.36 39.41
C ASN A 2 24.94 -21.07 38.86
N ILE A 3 24.18 -20.22 39.56
CA ILE A 3 22.87 -19.69 39.15
C ILE A 3 22.92 -19.10 37.73
N ASN A 4 24.01 -18.41 37.38
CA ASN A 4 24.24 -17.88 36.03
C ASN A 4 24.17 -18.99 34.95
N ARG A 5 24.78 -20.15 35.22
CA ARG A 5 24.80 -21.27 34.27
C ARG A 5 23.40 -21.85 34.09
N PHE A 6 22.61 -21.93 35.15
CA PHE A 6 21.23 -22.42 35.10
C PHE A 6 20.29 -21.50 34.31
N ILE A 7 20.42 -20.18 34.49
CA ILE A 7 19.63 -19.16 33.77
C ILE A 7 19.94 -19.19 32.26
N PHE A 8 21.22 -19.15 31.88
CA PHE A 8 21.61 -19.27 30.47
C PHE A 8 21.17 -20.61 29.87
N THR A 9 21.17 -21.70 30.65
CA THR A 9 20.72 -23.02 30.15
C THR A 9 19.20 -23.05 29.89
N ILE A 10 18.39 -22.39 30.72
CA ILE A 10 16.92 -22.32 30.49
C ILE A 10 16.60 -21.44 29.29
N GLU A 11 17.27 -20.28 29.15
CA GLU A 11 17.11 -19.43 27.98
C GLU A 11 17.59 -20.12 26.72
N ASP A 12 18.75 -20.77 26.75
CA ASP A 12 19.23 -21.59 25.65
C ASP A 12 18.24 -22.70 25.36
N CYS A 13 17.66 -23.36 26.36
CA CYS A 13 16.67 -24.42 26.14
C CYS A 13 15.36 -23.90 25.51
N LEU A 14 14.81 -22.77 25.97
CA LEU A 14 13.60 -22.16 25.38
C LEU A 14 13.87 -21.60 23.98
N ASN A 15 15.02 -20.94 23.78
CA ASN A 15 15.47 -20.52 22.46
C ASN A 15 15.75 -21.71 21.55
N THR A 16 16.28 -22.82 22.08
CA THR A 16 16.51 -24.07 21.35
C THR A 16 15.18 -24.70 20.98
N LEU A 17 14.23 -24.85 21.89
CA LEU A 17 12.90 -25.41 21.60
C LEU A 17 12.13 -24.57 20.58
N SER A 18 12.21 -23.23 20.64
CA SER A 18 11.61 -22.35 19.63
C SER A 18 12.34 -22.40 18.29
N ARG A 19 13.68 -22.56 18.30
CA ARG A 19 14.52 -22.69 17.11
C ARG A 19 14.36 -24.05 16.43
N PHE A 20 14.12 -25.14 17.16
CA PHE A 20 14.18 -26.51 16.66
C PHE A 20 12.81 -27.22 16.58
N SER A 21 11.69 -26.54 16.80
CA SER A 21 10.38 -27.12 16.50
C SER A 21 10.19 -27.19 14.98
N VAL A 22 10.33 -28.37 14.39
CA VAL A 22 10.10 -28.59 12.95
C VAL A 22 8.71 -29.18 12.76
N ALA A 23 7.91 -28.58 11.86
CA ALA A 23 6.62 -29.16 11.49
C ALA A 23 6.80 -30.30 10.48
N SER A 24 5.88 -31.25 10.46
CA SER A 24 5.98 -32.45 9.63
C SER A 24 5.76 -32.15 8.14
N SER A 25 4.98 -31.11 7.84
CA SER A 25 4.67 -30.63 6.49
C SER A 25 4.75 -29.10 6.44
N PHE A 26 5.15 -28.53 5.30
CA PHE A 26 5.22 -27.08 5.11
C PHE A 26 3.86 -26.39 5.30
N VAL A 27 2.77 -27.10 4.98
CA VAL A 27 1.40 -26.64 5.16
C VAL A 27 1.09 -26.24 6.61
N GLU A 28 1.73 -26.89 7.59
CA GLU A 28 1.51 -26.64 9.01
C GLU A 28 2.10 -25.32 9.51
N TYR A 29 2.96 -24.66 8.72
CA TYR A 29 3.52 -23.35 9.08
C TYR A 29 2.54 -22.20 8.83
N CYS A 30 1.47 -22.43 8.06
CA CYS A 30 0.39 -21.47 7.93
C CYS A 30 -0.69 -21.72 8.99
N ASP A 31 -0.92 -20.71 9.83
CA ASP A 31 -1.84 -20.80 10.96
C ASP A 31 -3.31 -20.63 10.54
N LEU A 32 -3.56 -20.06 9.35
CA LEU A 32 -4.90 -19.72 8.86
C LEU A 32 -5.76 -20.95 8.56
N ARG A 33 -6.94 -21.03 9.16
CA ARG A 33 -7.85 -22.17 8.99
C ARG A 33 -9.09 -21.84 8.19
N THR A 34 -9.76 -20.75 8.53
CA THR A 34 -11.05 -20.36 7.97
C THR A 34 -11.24 -18.84 8.07
N VAL A 35 -12.38 -18.34 7.62
CA VAL A 35 -12.84 -16.96 7.80
C VAL A 35 -14.03 -16.85 8.75
N ILE A 36 -14.26 -15.66 9.29
CA ILE A 36 -15.50 -15.26 9.96
C ILE A 36 -16.36 -14.52 8.94
N GLY A 37 -17.55 -15.04 8.66
CA GLY A 37 -18.48 -14.46 7.67
C GLY A 37 -18.97 -13.06 8.05
N LEU A 38 -19.40 -12.31 7.03
CA LEU A 38 -19.97 -10.97 7.20
C LEU A 38 -21.34 -11.08 7.86
N ASP A 39 -21.53 -10.34 8.96
CA ASP A 39 -22.85 -10.19 9.58
C ASP A 39 -23.56 -8.91 9.14
N ARG A 40 -24.76 -8.68 9.68
CA ARG A 40 -25.54 -7.48 9.36
C ARG A 40 -24.83 -6.18 9.77
N GLN A 41 -24.14 -6.20 10.90
CA GLN A 41 -23.44 -5.05 11.44
C GLN A 41 -22.21 -4.70 10.58
N ASP A 42 -21.51 -5.72 10.07
CA ASP A 42 -20.43 -5.54 9.10
C ASP A 42 -20.92 -4.83 7.83
N ARG A 43 -22.06 -5.28 7.28
CA ARG A 43 -22.64 -4.69 6.06
C ARG A 43 -23.12 -3.25 6.26
N GLU A 44 -23.59 -2.92 7.46
CA GLU A 44 -23.99 -1.55 7.81
C GLU A 44 -22.77 -0.64 8.03
N ARG A 45 -21.71 -1.14 8.69
CA ARG A 45 -20.49 -0.36 8.99
C ARG A 45 -19.55 -0.21 7.81
N ARG A 46 -19.43 -1.26 6.97
CA ARG A 46 -18.44 -1.38 5.90
C ARG A 46 -19.11 -1.84 4.59
N PRO A 47 -20.03 -1.04 4.02
CA PRO A 47 -20.86 -1.45 2.87
C PRO A 47 -20.08 -1.70 1.57
N TRP A 48 -18.83 -1.26 1.49
CA TRP A 48 -17.97 -1.50 0.33
C TRP A 48 -17.31 -2.89 0.34
N LEU A 49 -17.36 -3.64 1.45
CA LEU A 49 -16.82 -5.00 1.54
C LEU A 49 -17.87 -6.01 1.09
N ASN A 50 -17.55 -6.77 0.04
CA ASN A 50 -18.41 -7.83 -0.48
C ASN A 50 -18.04 -9.22 0.06
N SER A 51 -16.83 -9.37 0.61
CA SER A 51 -16.25 -10.62 1.09
C SER A 51 -15.79 -10.51 2.56
N PRO A 52 -15.68 -11.63 3.29
CA PRO A 52 -15.13 -11.66 4.64
C PRO A 52 -13.74 -10.99 4.74
N TYR A 53 -13.51 -10.23 5.81
CA TYR A 53 -12.24 -9.53 6.09
C TYR A 53 -11.50 -10.06 7.33
N ILE A 54 -12.12 -10.96 8.10
CA ILE A 54 -11.53 -11.57 9.30
C ILE A 54 -11.19 -13.04 9.00
N ALA A 55 -9.93 -13.40 9.13
CA ALA A 55 -9.48 -14.79 9.14
C ALA A 55 -9.30 -15.32 10.57
N ALA A 56 -9.48 -16.62 10.76
CA ALA A 56 -9.29 -17.30 12.05
C ALA A 56 -8.19 -18.35 11.97
N THR A 57 -7.35 -18.41 13.01
CA THR A 57 -6.24 -19.36 13.12
C THR A 57 -6.63 -20.65 13.84
N LYS A 58 -5.78 -21.68 13.76
CA LYS A 58 -5.90 -22.92 14.57
C LYS A 58 -5.90 -22.65 16.09
N ARG A 59 -5.41 -21.49 16.53
CA ARG A 59 -5.35 -21.11 17.95
C ARG A 59 -6.55 -20.26 18.38
N GLY A 60 -7.51 -20.02 17.48
CA GLY A 60 -8.65 -19.15 17.73
C GLY A 60 -8.29 -17.67 17.75
N GLU A 61 -7.20 -17.27 17.10
CA GLU A 61 -6.85 -15.87 16.92
C GLU A 61 -7.55 -15.33 15.68
N TYR A 62 -7.98 -14.07 15.75
CA TYR A 62 -8.56 -13.34 14.63
C TYR A 62 -7.53 -12.43 13.98
N LEU A 63 -7.58 -12.36 12.65
CA LEU A 63 -6.67 -11.58 11.82
C LEU A 63 -7.45 -10.74 10.82
N SER A 64 -7.17 -9.43 10.80
CA SER A 64 -7.56 -8.51 9.73
C SER A 64 -6.31 -7.81 9.19
N VAL A 65 -6.32 -7.38 7.93
CA VAL A 65 -5.15 -6.75 7.29
C VAL A 65 -5.54 -5.42 6.65
N PHE A 66 -4.78 -4.37 6.96
CA PHE A 66 -4.78 -3.13 6.19
C PHE A 66 -3.62 -3.13 5.19
N GLU A 67 -3.85 -2.68 3.97
CA GLU A 67 -2.81 -2.14 3.10
C GLU A 67 -2.59 -0.67 3.43
N VAL A 68 -1.35 -0.32 3.76
CA VAL A 68 -0.91 1.07 3.94
C VAL A 68 -0.41 1.54 2.59
N SER A 69 -1.18 2.39 1.92
CA SER A 69 -0.79 2.90 0.60
C SER A 69 0.34 3.93 0.72
N GLY A 70 0.43 4.61 1.86
CA GLY A 70 1.47 5.58 2.23
C GLY A 70 0.88 6.78 2.96
N ALA A 71 1.72 7.77 3.28
CA ALA A 71 1.31 9.00 3.93
C ALA A 71 0.57 9.94 2.97
N PHE A 72 -0.40 10.72 3.48
CA PHE A 72 -1.10 11.76 2.69
C PHE A 72 -0.18 12.89 2.24
N ARG A 73 0.85 13.17 3.03
CA ARG A 73 1.91 14.13 2.74
C ARG A 73 3.26 13.57 3.20
N GLU A 74 4.32 14.02 2.58
CA GLU A 74 5.66 13.78 3.09
C GLU A 74 5.81 14.47 4.46
N MET A 75 6.11 13.69 5.48
CA MET A 75 6.30 14.20 6.84
C MET A 75 7.77 14.56 7.07
N ASP A 76 8.00 15.60 7.85
CA ASP A 76 9.34 15.95 8.28
C ASP A 76 9.87 14.89 9.26
N GLU A 77 11.04 14.33 8.94
CA GLU A 77 11.76 13.33 9.75
C GLU A 77 12.84 13.94 10.62
N ALA A 78 13.25 15.19 10.36
CA ALA A 78 14.37 15.86 11.01
C ALA A 78 13.94 16.85 12.11
N SER A 79 12.64 17.04 12.32
CA SER A 79 12.16 17.99 13.32
C SER A 79 12.28 17.40 14.73
N ASP A 80 13.18 17.95 15.55
CA ASP A 80 13.18 17.77 17.02
C ASP A 80 11.90 18.32 17.69
N GLN A 81 11.00 18.92 16.91
CA GLN A 81 9.76 19.53 17.37
C GLN A 81 8.57 18.67 16.95
N THR A 82 7.70 18.37 17.92
CA THR A 82 6.35 17.84 17.70
C THR A 82 5.46 18.92 17.07
N GLY A 83 5.72 19.23 15.80
CA GLY A 83 4.92 20.14 14.99
C GLY A 83 3.84 19.39 14.21
N PRO A 84 2.73 20.06 13.84
CA PRO A 84 1.73 19.46 12.96
C PRO A 84 2.34 19.02 11.63
N GLY A 85 2.27 17.73 11.31
CA GLY A 85 2.85 17.15 10.10
C GLY A 85 4.25 16.57 10.22
N SER A 86 4.83 16.54 11.41
CA SER A 86 6.03 15.76 11.64
C SER A 86 5.70 14.29 11.86
N LEU A 87 6.67 13.42 11.55
CA LEU A 87 6.56 11.99 11.85
C LEU A 87 6.38 11.75 13.36
N GLU A 88 7.05 12.55 14.19
CA GLU A 88 6.97 12.48 15.65
C GLU A 88 5.56 12.77 16.18
N SER A 89 4.82 13.69 15.55
CA SER A 89 3.42 13.94 15.88
C SER A 89 2.54 12.71 15.62
N LEU A 90 2.77 11.99 14.51
CA LEU A 90 2.03 10.77 14.19
C LEU A 90 2.38 9.64 15.18
N ILE A 91 3.68 9.46 15.48
CA ILE A 91 4.16 8.48 16.46
C ILE A 91 3.53 8.75 17.83
N THR A 92 3.52 10.00 18.27
CA THR A 92 2.93 10.40 19.57
C THR A 92 1.44 10.09 19.60
N SER A 93 0.69 10.51 18.57
CA SER A 93 -0.75 10.22 18.50
C SER A 93 -1.04 8.72 18.48
N MET A 94 -0.27 7.92 17.73
CA MET A 94 -0.44 6.48 17.68
C MET A 94 -0.10 5.84 19.03
N SER A 95 0.96 6.29 19.68
CA SER A 95 1.37 5.81 21.01
C SER A 95 0.29 6.09 22.04
N ASP A 96 -0.28 7.29 22.06
CA ASP A 96 -1.36 7.68 22.97
C ASP A 96 -2.64 6.84 22.75
N SER A 97 -3.05 6.64 21.49
CA SER A 97 -4.23 5.83 21.14
C SER A 97 -4.06 4.35 21.49
N LEU A 98 -2.83 3.83 21.37
CA LEU A 98 -2.54 2.41 21.65
C LEU A 98 -2.19 2.12 23.10
N ASN A 99 -1.79 3.14 23.89
CA ASN A 99 -1.32 2.99 25.26
C ASN A 99 -2.28 2.12 26.12
N THR A 100 -3.57 2.42 26.07
CA THR A 100 -4.59 1.66 26.85
C THR A 100 -4.73 0.22 26.37
N ALA A 101 -4.76 -0.01 25.05
CA ALA A 101 -4.91 -1.35 24.48
C ALA A 101 -3.69 -2.22 24.76
N TYR A 102 -2.49 -1.62 24.81
CA TYR A 102 -1.22 -2.32 25.00
C TYR A 102 -0.83 -2.60 26.47
N LYS A 103 -1.66 -2.19 27.44
CA LYS A 103 -1.51 -2.62 28.84
C LYS A 103 -1.89 -4.08 29.04
N ASN A 104 -2.84 -4.58 28.25
CA ASN A 104 -3.37 -5.94 28.34
C ASN A 104 -2.80 -6.81 27.22
N SER A 105 -2.54 -8.08 27.53
CA SER A 105 -2.11 -9.06 26.53
C SER A 105 -3.28 -9.49 25.64
N GLY A 106 -2.97 -9.85 24.40
CA GLY A 106 -3.92 -10.47 23.48
C GLY A 106 -4.03 -9.79 22.12
N HIS A 107 -3.57 -8.54 21.98
CA HIS A 107 -3.42 -7.89 20.68
C HIS A 107 -1.99 -8.05 20.15
N LYS A 108 -1.83 -8.09 18.83
CA LYS A 108 -0.53 -7.98 18.16
C LYS A 108 -0.69 -7.21 16.86
N ILE A 109 0.24 -6.30 16.58
CA ILE A 109 0.35 -5.61 15.29
C ILE A 109 1.57 -6.15 14.56
N SER A 110 1.39 -6.60 13.33
CA SER A 110 2.45 -7.10 12.45
C SER A 110 2.55 -6.17 11.25
N CYS A 111 3.57 -5.32 11.22
CA CYS A 111 3.87 -4.50 10.05
C CYS A 111 4.76 -5.30 9.08
N VAL A 112 4.34 -5.40 7.83
CA VAL A 112 5.08 -6.11 6.77
C VAL A 112 5.32 -5.15 5.62
N PHE A 113 6.59 -4.93 5.29
CA PHE A 113 7.01 -4.10 4.16
C PHE A 113 7.74 -4.96 3.16
N GLU A 114 7.34 -4.92 1.89
CA GLU A 114 7.95 -5.65 0.79
C GLU A 114 8.32 -4.69 -0.34
N ARG A 115 9.53 -4.89 -0.87
CA ARG A 115 10.10 -4.08 -1.95
C ARG A 115 10.72 -5.00 -2.99
N ASP A 116 10.23 -4.92 -4.22
CA ASP A 116 10.61 -5.85 -5.28
C ASP A 116 10.76 -5.18 -6.66
N PRO A 117 12.00 -5.05 -7.16
CA PRO A 117 12.27 -4.49 -8.49
C PRO A 117 11.83 -5.42 -9.63
N GLU A 118 11.72 -6.74 -9.43
CA GLU A 118 11.30 -7.65 -10.51
C GLU A 118 9.81 -7.48 -10.87
N MET A 119 9.03 -6.88 -9.98
CA MET A 119 7.58 -6.73 -10.11
C MET A 119 7.15 -5.35 -10.65
N GLY A 120 8.10 -4.44 -10.92
CA GLY A 120 7.79 -3.11 -11.45
C GLY A 120 7.07 -3.13 -12.79
N LYS A 121 7.38 -4.12 -13.64
CA LYS A 121 6.67 -4.32 -14.91
C LYS A 121 5.19 -4.65 -14.71
N GLU A 122 4.87 -5.46 -13.71
CA GLU A 122 3.49 -5.85 -13.44
C GLU A 122 2.67 -4.67 -12.93
N GLU A 123 3.25 -3.81 -12.09
CA GLU A 123 2.60 -2.60 -11.58
C GLU A 123 2.16 -1.66 -12.73
N ILE A 124 3.05 -1.39 -13.69
CA ILE A 124 2.70 -0.53 -14.81
C ILE A 124 1.73 -1.20 -15.78
N GLU A 125 1.86 -2.50 -16.02
CA GLU A 125 0.92 -3.26 -16.86
C GLU A 125 -0.50 -3.22 -16.32
N ASP A 126 -0.66 -3.36 -15.00
CA ASP A 126 -1.97 -3.27 -14.34
C ASP A 126 -2.55 -1.85 -14.46
N MET A 127 -1.72 -0.81 -14.29
CA MET A 127 -2.14 0.58 -14.44
C MET A 127 -2.56 0.93 -15.88
N VAL A 128 -1.85 0.44 -16.91
CA VAL A 128 -2.18 0.75 -18.31
C VAL A 128 -3.25 -0.17 -18.92
N ALA A 129 -3.62 -1.27 -18.26
CA ALA A 129 -4.64 -2.20 -18.77
C ALA A 129 -6.00 -1.52 -19.12
N PRO A 130 -6.51 -0.54 -18.37
CA PRO A 130 -7.65 0.28 -18.78
C PRO A 130 -7.40 1.09 -20.06
N GLN A 131 -6.21 1.65 -20.25
CA GLN A 131 -5.84 2.41 -21.46
C GLN A 131 -5.83 1.51 -22.69
N LYS A 132 -5.27 0.30 -22.59
CA LYS A 132 -5.28 -0.68 -23.69
C LYS A 132 -6.70 -1.05 -24.11
N ARG A 133 -7.60 -1.26 -23.15
CA ARG A 133 -9.03 -1.50 -23.41
C ARG A 133 -9.71 -0.30 -24.06
N SER A 134 -9.37 0.90 -23.61
CA SER A 134 -9.87 2.17 -24.15
C SER A 134 -9.43 2.39 -25.61
N LEU A 135 -8.17 2.12 -25.95
CA LEU A 135 -7.67 2.16 -27.33
C LEU A 135 -8.41 1.17 -28.24
N ALA A 136 -8.63 -0.06 -27.75
CA ALA A 136 -9.40 -1.05 -28.50
C ALA A 136 -10.87 -0.62 -28.74
N ASN A 137 -11.49 0.03 -27.75
CA ASN A 137 -12.87 0.53 -27.87
C ASN A 137 -12.98 1.75 -28.79
N THR A 138 -11.99 2.64 -28.77
CA THR A 138 -11.98 3.87 -29.57
C THR A 138 -11.45 3.66 -30.98
N GLY A 139 -10.79 2.53 -31.27
CA GLY A 139 -10.20 2.24 -32.57
C GLY A 139 -8.95 3.06 -32.90
N ILE A 140 -8.31 3.64 -31.89
CA ILE A 140 -7.08 4.45 -32.04
C ILE A 140 -5.86 3.52 -31.95
N GLN A 141 -4.97 3.61 -32.93
CA GLN A 141 -3.77 2.76 -33.04
C GLN A 141 -2.57 3.33 -32.27
N LEU A 142 -2.66 3.41 -30.94
CA LEU A 142 -1.57 3.86 -30.04
C LEU A 142 -1.03 2.75 -29.11
N GLN A 143 -1.36 1.50 -29.42
CA GLN A 143 -1.03 0.36 -28.54
C GLN A 143 0.49 0.17 -28.41
N ASP A 144 1.23 0.42 -29.48
CA ASP A 144 2.68 0.42 -29.54
C ASP A 144 3.31 1.46 -28.61
N VAL A 145 2.78 2.68 -28.57
CA VAL A 145 3.23 3.75 -27.67
C VAL A 145 3.04 3.35 -26.21
N VAL A 146 1.88 2.75 -25.88
CA VAL A 146 1.60 2.27 -24.51
C VAL A 146 2.53 1.12 -24.13
N ASP A 147 2.81 0.20 -25.05
CA ASP A 147 3.71 -0.93 -24.82
C ASP A 147 5.19 -0.50 -24.68
N GLU A 148 5.61 0.51 -25.44
CA GLU A 148 6.94 1.10 -25.32
C GLU A 148 7.13 1.79 -23.96
N LYS A 149 6.10 2.49 -23.45
CA LYS A 149 6.13 3.07 -22.10
C LYS A 149 6.31 2.03 -21.02
N VAL A 150 5.60 0.90 -21.12
CA VAL A 150 5.79 -0.23 -20.20
C VAL A 150 7.24 -0.68 -20.25
N THR A 151 7.80 -0.90 -21.43
CA THR A 151 9.18 -1.37 -21.61
C THR A 151 10.21 -0.38 -21.06
N THR A 152 10.03 0.91 -21.31
CA THR A 152 10.96 1.98 -20.91
C THR A 152 10.92 2.26 -19.41
N LEU A 153 9.74 2.27 -18.79
CA LEU A 153 9.58 2.62 -17.37
C LEU A 153 9.83 1.43 -16.44
N SER A 154 9.50 0.20 -16.86
CA SER A 154 9.62 -1.00 -15.99
C SER A 154 10.96 -1.13 -15.25
N PRO A 155 12.15 -0.88 -15.87
CA PRO A 155 13.42 -1.01 -15.17
C PRO A 155 13.60 -0.01 -14.00
N TRP A 156 12.89 1.11 -14.03
CA TRP A 156 12.94 2.17 -13.03
C TRP A 156 11.95 1.97 -11.88
N LEU A 157 10.95 1.12 -12.08
CA LEU A 157 9.86 0.89 -11.14
C LEU A 157 10.19 -0.25 -10.18
N VAL A 158 9.89 -0.01 -8.92
CA VAL A 158 9.97 -0.99 -7.84
C VAL A 158 8.59 -1.13 -7.24
N ARG A 159 8.11 -2.37 -7.14
CA ARG A 159 6.87 -2.66 -6.42
C ARG A 159 7.14 -2.50 -4.94
N GLU A 160 6.42 -1.58 -4.31
CA GLU A 160 6.45 -1.39 -2.88
C GLU A 160 5.07 -1.66 -2.28
N ARG A 161 5.03 -2.48 -1.23
CA ARG A 161 3.82 -2.83 -0.50
C ARG A 161 4.06 -2.77 1.00
N CYS A 162 3.15 -2.14 1.71
CA CYS A 162 3.14 -2.09 3.16
C CYS A 162 1.80 -2.61 3.66
N TRP A 163 1.85 -3.56 4.59
CA TRP A 163 0.67 -4.16 5.20
C TRP A 163 0.76 -4.08 6.71
N LEU A 164 -0.39 -3.90 7.34
CA LEU A 164 -0.57 -3.93 8.77
C LEU A 164 -1.55 -5.05 9.13
N ALA A 165 -1.01 -6.17 9.59
CA ALA A 165 -1.78 -7.31 10.05
C ALA A 165 -2.10 -7.14 11.55
N ILE A 166 -3.39 -7.11 11.86
CA ILE A 166 -3.93 -6.91 13.21
C ILE A 166 -4.41 -8.25 13.73
N TRP A 167 -3.86 -8.68 14.87
CA TRP A 167 -4.18 -9.95 15.49
C TRP A 167 -4.86 -9.73 16.84
N SER A 168 -5.89 -10.51 17.12
CA SER A 168 -6.56 -10.57 18.42
C SER A 168 -6.70 -12.02 18.86
N GLY A 169 -6.07 -12.37 19.98
CA GLY A 169 -6.09 -13.71 20.53
C GLY A 169 -7.23 -13.94 21.54
N PRO A 170 -7.50 -15.22 21.86
CA PRO A 170 -8.54 -15.56 22.83
C PRO A 170 -8.26 -15.01 24.22
N ASP A 171 -7.03 -14.59 24.55
CA ASP A 171 -6.65 -13.95 25.84
C ASP A 171 -7.40 -12.66 26.14
N LEU A 172 -8.06 -12.12 25.13
CA LEU A 172 -8.94 -10.98 25.28
C LEU A 172 -10.31 -11.36 25.84
N ILE A 173 -10.76 -12.61 25.82
CA ILE A 173 -12.11 -12.98 26.30
C ILE A 173 -12.08 -13.64 27.68
N SER A 174 -13.18 -13.54 28.41
CA SER A 174 -13.31 -14.14 29.74
C SER A 174 -13.32 -15.67 29.65
N ASN A 175 -12.87 -16.34 30.72
CA ASN A 175 -12.92 -17.82 30.78
C ASN A 175 -14.35 -18.37 30.68
N SER A 176 -15.36 -17.62 31.16
CA SER A 176 -16.76 -18.01 31.02
C SER A 176 -17.22 -17.99 29.56
N ASP A 177 -16.86 -16.95 28.79
CA ASP A 177 -17.22 -16.86 27.37
C ASP A 177 -16.55 -17.98 26.56
N ARG A 178 -15.28 -18.29 26.87
CA ARG A 178 -14.54 -19.42 26.28
C ARG A 178 -15.25 -20.74 26.53
N THR A 179 -15.60 -21.00 27.79
CA THR A 179 -16.25 -22.27 28.20
C THR A 179 -17.62 -22.42 27.54
N ALA A 180 -18.40 -21.35 27.47
CA ALA A 180 -19.71 -21.37 26.80
C ALA A 180 -19.59 -21.65 25.29
N HIS A 181 -18.58 -21.08 24.64
CA HIS A 181 -18.28 -21.37 23.23
C HIS A 181 -17.85 -22.82 23.02
N ASP A 182 -16.93 -23.32 23.83
CA ASP A 182 -16.45 -24.70 23.73
C ASP A 182 -17.59 -25.71 23.91
N GLU A 183 -18.52 -25.42 24.82
CA GLU A 183 -19.72 -26.24 25.00
C GLU A 183 -20.65 -26.19 23.78
N LEU A 184 -20.85 -25.02 23.19
CA LEU A 184 -21.62 -24.85 21.96
C LEU A 184 -20.98 -25.62 20.80
N VAL A 185 -19.67 -25.47 20.61
CA VAL A 185 -18.90 -26.18 19.57
C VAL A 185 -19.01 -27.69 19.77
N ARG A 186 -18.92 -28.19 21.01
CA ARG A 186 -19.07 -29.63 21.30
C ARG A 186 -20.46 -30.15 20.92
N ARG A 187 -21.52 -29.43 21.28
CA ARG A 187 -22.91 -29.80 20.93
C ARG A 187 -23.15 -29.78 19.42
N LEU A 188 -22.53 -28.83 18.71
CA LEU A 188 -22.62 -28.74 17.24
C LEU A 188 -21.81 -29.84 16.55
N ALA A 189 -20.62 -30.15 17.04
CA ALA A 189 -19.75 -31.19 16.49
C ALA A 189 -20.38 -32.59 16.50
N GLU A 190 -21.30 -32.87 17.42
CA GLU A 190 -22.06 -34.13 17.44
C GLU A 190 -23.10 -34.24 16.30
N ARG A 191 -23.52 -33.10 15.72
CA ARG A 191 -24.59 -33.04 14.70
C ARG A 191 -24.08 -32.75 13.28
N VAL A 192 -22.88 -32.19 13.16
CA VAL A 192 -22.30 -31.78 11.87
C VAL A 192 -21.53 -32.96 11.24
N PRO A 193 -21.69 -33.24 9.93
CA PRO A 193 -20.91 -34.24 9.23
C PRO A 193 -19.39 -34.00 9.36
N LYS A 194 -18.60 -35.07 9.31
CA LYS A 194 -17.14 -34.96 9.43
C LYS A 194 -16.59 -34.31 8.16
N ALA A 195 -15.90 -33.18 8.31
CA ALA A 195 -15.22 -32.49 7.21
C ALA A 195 -13.80 -32.10 7.65
N ARG A 196 -12.86 -33.04 7.56
CA ARG A 196 -11.53 -32.91 8.18
C ARG A 196 -10.62 -31.88 7.51
N PHE A 197 -10.76 -31.71 6.21
CA PHE A 197 -9.91 -30.84 5.38
C PHE A 197 -10.62 -29.58 4.92
N ALA A 198 -11.85 -29.36 5.39
CA ALA A 198 -12.68 -28.22 5.04
C ALA A 198 -12.49 -27.03 5.98
N GLN A 199 -12.97 -25.87 5.54
CA GLN A 199 -13.20 -24.71 6.40
C GLN A 199 -14.47 -24.94 7.24
N SER A 200 -14.35 -24.69 8.53
CA SER A 200 -15.46 -24.79 9.49
C SER A 200 -15.58 -23.51 10.30
N PRO A 201 -16.16 -22.42 9.74
CA PRO A 201 -16.29 -21.13 10.42
C PRO A 201 -16.88 -21.22 11.81
N TRP A 202 -17.94 -22.02 11.98
CA TRP A 202 -18.68 -22.20 13.22
C TRP A 202 -17.82 -22.68 14.41
N GLN A 203 -16.69 -23.35 14.17
CA GLN A 203 -15.77 -23.75 15.23
C GLN A 203 -15.04 -22.57 15.85
N TRP A 204 -14.83 -21.51 15.07
CA TRP A 204 -13.96 -20.39 15.41
C TRP A 204 -14.72 -19.08 15.63
N THR A 205 -16.04 -19.04 15.38
CA THR A 205 -16.88 -17.85 15.58
C THR A 205 -17.17 -17.57 17.05
N LEU A 206 -16.24 -16.89 17.71
CA LEU A 206 -16.38 -16.28 19.04
C LEU A 206 -16.90 -14.83 18.91
N SER A 207 -18.19 -14.59 19.19
CA SER A 207 -18.79 -13.25 19.07
C SER A 207 -18.13 -12.21 19.98
N ALA A 208 -17.79 -12.59 21.21
CA ALA A 208 -17.10 -11.69 22.15
C ALA A 208 -15.70 -11.29 21.66
N LEU A 209 -14.97 -12.20 21.00
CA LEU A 209 -13.68 -11.91 20.42
C LEU A 209 -13.82 -11.02 19.18
N LYS A 210 -14.86 -11.24 18.35
CA LYS A 210 -15.17 -10.41 17.18
C LYS A 210 -15.33 -8.94 17.57
N ILE A 211 -16.16 -8.66 18.58
CA ILE A 211 -16.41 -7.31 19.08
C ILE A 211 -15.11 -6.64 19.54
N ARG A 212 -14.27 -7.35 20.31
CA ARG A 212 -12.98 -6.83 20.78
C ARG A 212 -11.97 -6.63 19.65
N HIS A 213 -11.99 -7.50 18.64
CA HIS A 213 -11.13 -7.39 17.47
C HIS A 213 -11.50 -6.18 16.62
N GLU A 214 -12.78 -6.00 16.30
CA GLU A 214 -13.27 -4.84 15.55
C GLU A 214 -13.02 -3.52 16.28
N ALA A 215 -13.27 -3.47 17.59
CA ALA A 215 -13.00 -2.26 18.37
C ALA A 215 -11.51 -1.87 18.33
N PHE A 216 -10.62 -2.87 18.37
CA PHE A 216 -9.18 -2.62 18.23
C PHE A 216 -8.80 -2.22 16.81
N LEU A 217 -9.41 -2.85 15.80
CA LEU A 217 -9.22 -2.53 14.39
C LEU A 217 -9.61 -1.08 14.07
N ASP A 218 -10.77 -0.64 14.56
CA ASP A 218 -11.27 0.74 14.41
C ASP A 218 -10.37 1.74 15.15
N ASN A 219 -9.87 1.40 16.34
CA ASN A 219 -8.93 2.26 17.09
C ASN A 219 -7.61 2.45 16.31
N VAL A 220 -7.03 1.37 15.77
CA VAL A 220 -5.80 1.43 14.96
C VAL A 220 -6.04 2.25 13.68
N GLU A 221 -7.17 2.04 13.00
CA GLU A 221 -7.52 2.78 11.79
C GLU A 221 -7.68 4.29 12.08
N GLN A 222 -8.36 4.65 13.16
CA GLN A 222 -8.54 6.04 13.56
C GLN A 222 -7.21 6.71 13.95
N ALA A 223 -6.36 6.00 14.69
CA ALA A 223 -5.04 6.50 15.10
C ALA A 223 -4.13 6.77 13.89
N LEU A 224 -4.14 5.89 12.90
CA LEU A 224 -3.28 6.00 11.72
C LEU A 224 -3.81 6.97 10.67
N ARG A 225 -5.13 7.15 10.53
CA ARG A 225 -5.70 8.12 9.57
C ARG A 225 -5.51 9.58 9.99
N HIS A 226 -5.23 9.86 11.27
CA HIS A 226 -4.97 11.17 11.89
C HIS A 226 -5.22 12.40 10.98
N SER A 227 -6.49 12.81 10.84
CA SER A 227 -6.95 13.98 10.06
C SER A 227 -6.29 14.13 8.67
N SER A 228 -5.67 15.28 8.36
CA SER A 228 -4.98 15.54 7.08
C SER A 228 -3.54 15.03 7.04
N ASP A 229 -3.04 14.52 8.16
CA ASP A 229 -1.62 14.24 8.41
C ASP A 229 -1.34 12.75 8.59
N GLY A 230 -2.34 11.90 8.41
CA GLY A 230 -2.21 10.46 8.61
C GLY A 230 -1.87 9.67 7.34
N LEU A 231 -2.20 8.38 7.40
CA LEU A 231 -1.93 7.40 6.37
C LEU A 231 -3.19 7.05 5.57
N ILE A 232 -2.97 6.74 4.30
CA ILE A 232 -4.00 6.17 3.42
C ILE A 232 -4.07 4.67 3.70
N LEU A 233 -5.15 4.24 4.36
CA LEU A 233 -5.39 2.85 4.72
C LEU A 233 -6.51 2.25 3.89
N ARG A 234 -6.33 1.00 3.50
CA ARG A 234 -7.36 0.19 2.84
C ARG A 234 -7.46 -1.15 3.53
N LEU A 235 -8.62 -1.46 4.09
CA LEU A 235 -8.87 -2.79 4.63
C LEU A 235 -8.98 -3.79 3.47
N LEU A 236 -8.24 -4.89 3.56
CA LEU A 236 -8.27 -5.97 2.59
C LEU A 236 -9.30 -7.03 2.97
N ASP A 237 -9.97 -7.60 1.96
CA ASP A 237 -10.71 -8.84 2.15
C ASP A 237 -9.76 -10.06 2.17
N ILE A 238 -10.26 -11.22 2.63
CA ILE A 238 -9.42 -12.43 2.73
C ILE A 238 -9.05 -13.00 1.35
N HIS A 239 -9.77 -12.65 0.28
CA HIS A 239 -9.38 -13.04 -1.08
C HIS A 239 -8.08 -12.35 -1.48
N GLU A 240 -8.01 -11.03 -1.28
CA GLU A 240 -6.83 -10.19 -1.52
C GLU A 240 -5.66 -10.59 -0.62
N VAL A 241 -5.92 -10.77 0.69
CA VAL A 241 -4.88 -11.21 1.63
C VAL A 241 -4.32 -12.56 1.22
N GLY A 242 -5.18 -13.52 0.90
CA GLY A 242 -4.76 -14.85 0.45
C GLY A 242 -3.92 -14.77 -0.82
N ARG A 243 -4.33 -13.93 -1.79
CA ARG A 243 -3.56 -13.70 -3.02
C ARG A 243 -2.17 -13.17 -2.73
N GLU A 244 -2.03 -12.18 -1.86
CA GLU A 244 -0.71 -11.63 -1.52
C GLU A 244 0.15 -12.64 -0.76
N ILE A 245 -0.40 -13.42 0.18
CA ILE A 245 0.33 -14.55 0.82
C ILE A 245 0.85 -15.53 -0.22
N ARG A 246 0.01 -15.89 -1.19
CA ARG A 246 0.39 -16.86 -2.22
C ARG A 246 1.43 -16.27 -3.18
N ARG A 247 1.37 -14.98 -3.53
CA ARG A 247 2.41 -14.32 -4.33
C ARG A 247 3.75 -14.22 -3.60
N GLN A 248 3.73 -14.13 -2.26
CA GLN A 248 4.93 -14.13 -1.43
C GLN A 248 5.61 -15.49 -1.31
N THR A 249 4.87 -16.58 -1.49
CA THR A 249 5.36 -17.98 -1.42
C THR A 249 5.64 -18.57 -2.82
N GLU A 250 4.79 -18.25 -3.79
CA GLU A 250 4.70 -18.83 -5.12
C GLU A 250 4.38 -17.76 -6.18
N ARG A 251 5.35 -16.90 -6.51
CA ARG A 251 5.10 -15.79 -7.43
C ARG A 251 4.83 -16.19 -8.88
N TYR A 252 5.60 -17.14 -9.42
CA TYR A 252 5.54 -17.47 -10.85
C TYR A 252 4.36 -18.38 -11.21
N SER A 253 3.78 -19.06 -10.21
CA SER A 253 2.67 -19.99 -10.36
C SER A 253 1.33 -19.43 -9.88
N THR A 254 1.28 -18.21 -9.34
CA THR A 254 0.04 -17.58 -8.88
C THR A 254 -0.52 -16.65 -9.96
N PRO A 255 -1.66 -16.98 -10.60
CA PRO A 255 -2.32 -16.09 -11.56
C PRO A 255 -2.76 -14.76 -10.93
N ARG A 256 -2.86 -13.70 -11.75
CA ARG A 256 -3.29 -12.36 -11.29
C ARG A 256 -4.67 -12.33 -10.64
N ASN A 257 -5.59 -13.11 -11.18
CA ASN A 257 -6.97 -13.22 -10.69
C ASN A 257 -7.17 -14.34 -9.67
N TRP A 258 -6.10 -14.98 -9.21
CA TRP A 258 -6.21 -16.06 -8.26
C TRP A 258 -6.80 -15.58 -6.92
N GLN A 259 -7.68 -16.38 -6.33
CA GLN A 259 -8.20 -16.12 -4.99
C GLN A 259 -8.40 -17.46 -4.26
N PRO A 260 -8.24 -17.49 -2.92
CA PRO A 260 -8.63 -18.65 -2.14
C PRO A 260 -10.15 -18.86 -2.24
N HIS A 261 -10.60 -20.10 -2.23
CA HIS A 261 -12.01 -20.41 -2.06
C HIS A 261 -12.39 -20.21 -0.59
N LEU A 262 -13.31 -19.30 -0.32
CA LEU A 262 -13.90 -19.12 1.00
C LEU A 262 -15.16 -20.01 1.14
N PRO A 263 -15.71 -20.17 2.36
CA PRO A 263 -16.89 -21.01 2.59
C PRO A 263 -18.10 -20.62 1.73
N GLU A 264 -18.24 -19.33 1.41
CA GLU A 264 -19.33 -18.80 0.58
C GLU A 264 -19.11 -19.04 -0.93
N ASP A 265 -17.85 -19.24 -1.36
CA ASP A 265 -17.50 -19.48 -2.76
C ASP A 265 -17.45 -20.98 -3.12
N ALA A 266 -17.63 -21.85 -2.12
CA ALA A 266 -17.37 -23.27 -2.24
C ALA A 266 -18.33 -23.93 -3.25
N GLN A 267 -17.76 -24.60 -4.24
CA GLN A 267 -18.50 -25.54 -5.08
C GLN A 267 -18.04 -26.96 -4.77
N PRO A 268 -18.94 -27.96 -4.76
CA PRO A 268 -18.56 -29.35 -4.56
C PRO A 268 -17.48 -29.79 -5.56
N ALA A 269 -16.32 -30.23 -5.07
CA ALA A 269 -15.18 -30.58 -5.92
C ALA A 269 -14.42 -31.80 -5.38
N GLY A 270 -14.32 -32.85 -6.20
CA GLY A 270 -13.61 -34.09 -5.89
C GLY A 270 -14.52 -35.30 -5.62
N TYR A 271 -13.93 -36.38 -5.15
CA TYR A 271 -14.63 -37.64 -4.82
C TYR A 271 -14.71 -37.83 -3.31
N ARG A 272 -15.92 -38.08 -2.78
CA ARG A 272 -16.16 -38.30 -1.35
C ARG A 272 -15.40 -39.54 -0.88
N TRP A 273 -14.47 -39.35 0.06
CA TRP A 273 -13.77 -40.47 0.70
C TRP A 273 -14.52 -40.88 1.95
N THR A 274 -15.17 -42.05 1.94
CA THR A 274 -15.87 -42.61 3.11
C THR A 274 -16.89 -41.61 3.70
N ASP A 275 -16.90 -41.42 5.02
CA ASP A 275 -17.80 -40.52 5.74
C ASP A 275 -17.32 -39.06 5.76
N ASP A 276 -16.28 -38.68 5.01
CA ASP A 276 -15.73 -37.32 4.99
C ASP A 276 -16.40 -36.46 3.91
N GLU A 277 -17.11 -35.41 4.35
CA GLU A 277 -17.84 -34.47 3.51
C GLU A 277 -17.01 -33.25 3.11
N SER A 278 -15.70 -33.25 3.32
CA SER A 278 -14.80 -32.14 2.93
C SER A 278 -14.95 -31.71 1.46
N VAL A 279 -15.32 -32.64 0.58
CA VAL A 279 -15.58 -32.42 -0.86
C VAL A 279 -16.72 -31.44 -1.13
N LEU A 280 -17.66 -31.28 -0.19
CA LEU A 280 -18.81 -30.38 -0.31
C LEU A 280 -18.50 -28.96 0.20
N HIS A 281 -17.32 -28.74 0.77
CA HIS A 281 -16.94 -27.49 1.43
C HIS A 281 -15.61 -26.94 0.87
N ALA A 282 -15.35 -25.65 1.10
CA ALA A 282 -14.06 -25.08 0.75
C ALA A 282 -12.93 -25.74 1.57
N PRO A 283 -11.80 -26.12 0.97
CA PRO A 283 -10.64 -26.62 1.71
C PRO A 283 -10.13 -25.59 2.72
N SER A 284 -9.56 -26.02 3.85
CA SER A 284 -8.98 -25.11 4.84
C SER A 284 -7.95 -24.15 4.20
N LEU A 285 -7.91 -22.88 4.67
CA LEU A 285 -7.08 -21.84 4.05
C LEU A 285 -5.60 -22.20 3.93
N HIS A 286 -4.97 -22.71 4.99
CA HIS A 286 -3.55 -23.13 4.95
C HIS A 286 -3.22 -24.13 3.83
N LEU A 287 -4.13 -25.05 3.47
CA LEU A 287 -3.93 -26.02 2.37
C LEU A 287 -3.93 -25.33 1.00
N GLN A 288 -4.70 -24.25 0.85
CA GLN A 288 -4.79 -23.48 -0.38
C GLN A 288 -3.60 -22.52 -0.55
N LEU A 289 -3.13 -21.95 0.56
CA LEU A 289 -2.09 -20.93 0.58
C LEU A 289 -0.68 -21.53 0.53
N PHE A 290 -0.43 -22.62 1.27
CA PHE A 290 0.89 -23.23 1.43
C PHE A 290 0.92 -24.60 0.73
N ASN A 291 0.72 -24.60 -0.59
CA ASN A 291 0.63 -25.84 -1.39
C ASN A 291 1.95 -26.22 -2.09
N THR A 292 3.02 -25.47 -1.86
CA THR A 292 4.30 -25.61 -2.55
C THR A 292 5.30 -26.46 -1.75
N GLN A 293 6.13 -27.20 -2.48
CA GLN A 293 7.25 -27.92 -1.87
C GLN A 293 8.38 -26.97 -1.50
N VAL A 294 8.84 -27.07 -0.26
CA VAL A 294 9.88 -26.20 0.28
C VAL A 294 11.08 -27.02 0.73
N THR A 295 12.22 -26.78 0.10
CA THR A 295 13.48 -27.43 0.44
C THR A 295 14.40 -26.44 1.15
N THR A 296 15.38 -26.95 1.90
CA THR A 296 16.31 -26.14 2.69
C THR A 296 17.73 -26.59 2.43
N GLN A 297 18.64 -25.64 2.23
CA GLN A 297 20.07 -25.92 2.13
C GLN A 297 20.83 -24.97 3.07
N GLY A 298 21.30 -25.50 4.20
CA GLY A 298 21.79 -24.67 5.30
C GLY A 298 20.70 -23.73 5.81
N ASN A 299 21.00 -22.44 5.91
CA ASN A 299 20.05 -21.41 6.35
C ASN A 299 19.21 -20.80 5.21
N LEU A 300 19.34 -21.31 3.98
CA LEU A 300 18.56 -20.83 2.83
C LEU A 300 17.36 -21.74 2.57
N VAL A 301 16.26 -21.13 2.14
CA VAL A 301 15.01 -21.81 1.79
C VAL A 301 14.79 -21.71 0.29
N GLN A 302 14.46 -22.80 -0.38
CA GLN A 302 14.10 -22.80 -1.80
C GLN A 302 12.61 -23.09 -1.94
N ALA A 303 11.88 -22.17 -2.58
CA ALA A 303 10.44 -22.26 -2.83
C ALA A 303 10.08 -21.52 -4.12
N GLY A 304 9.12 -22.02 -4.89
CA GLY A 304 8.57 -21.30 -6.06
C GLY A 304 9.61 -20.87 -7.11
N GLY A 305 10.73 -21.58 -7.24
CA GLY A 305 11.84 -21.23 -8.16
C GLY A 305 12.80 -20.16 -7.65
N LEU A 306 12.66 -19.71 -6.40
CA LEU A 306 13.54 -18.73 -5.76
C LEU A 306 14.25 -19.32 -4.54
N TRP A 307 15.42 -18.77 -4.27
CA TRP A 307 16.15 -18.94 -3.01
C TRP A 307 15.87 -17.75 -2.10
N HIS A 308 15.52 -18.02 -0.85
CA HIS A 308 15.25 -17.05 0.19
C HIS A 308 16.31 -17.12 1.29
N GLY A 309 16.80 -15.95 1.70
CA GLY A 309 17.74 -15.78 2.80
C GLY A 309 17.16 -14.82 3.84
N MET A 310 17.20 -15.22 5.11
CA MET A 310 16.60 -14.48 6.20
C MET A 310 17.65 -13.79 7.07
N VAL A 311 17.28 -12.68 7.69
CA VAL A 311 18.08 -11.92 8.65
C VAL A 311 17.16 -11.57 9.82
N SER A 312 17.57 -11.91 11.05
CA SER A 312 16.88 -11.52 12.27
C SER A 312 17.70 -10.47 13.00
N ILE A 313 17.03 -9.45 13.52
CA ILE A 313 17.66 -8.51 14.45
C ILE A 313 17.79 -9.20 15.82
N THR A 314 18.99 -9.12 16.41
CA THR A 314 19.31 -9.67 17.74
C THR A 314 19.55 -8.60 18.78
N LEU A 315 19.97 -7.41 18.35
CA LEU A 315 20.14 -6.22 19.18
C LEU A 315 19.41 -5.07 18.48
N PRO A 316 18.52 -4.33 19.18
CA PRO A 316 17.79 -3.23 18.58
C PRO A 316 18.76 -2.10 18.15
N PRO A 317 18.32 -1.16 17.30
CA PRO A 317 19.15 -0.01 16.95
C PRO A 317 19.53 0.75 18.22
N GLN A 318 20.84 1.00 18.39
CA GLN A 318 21.39 1.83 19.47
C GLN A 318 21.07 3.30 19.24
N ASN A 319 21.05 3.73 17.98
CA ASN A 319 20.62 5.06 17.55
C ASN A 319 19.35 4.90 16.73
N LEU A 320 18.23 5.45 17.21
CA LEU A 320 16.97 5.40 16.47
C LEU A 320 17.13 6.15 15.14
N GLN A 321 16.76 5.48 14.05
CA GLN A 321 16.73 6.02 12.69
C GLN A 321 15.38 5.71 12.08
N THR A 322 14.90 6.58 11.19
CA THR A 322 13.63 6.34 10.49
C THR A 322 13.73 5.14 9.56
N PHE A 323 12.58 4.56 9.22
CA PHE A 323 12.55 3.45 8.27
C PHE A 323 13.02 3.86 6.87
N ASN A 324 12.88 5.13 6.49
CA ASN A 324 13.32 5.64 5.20
C ASN A 324 14.84 5.56 5.03
N GLU A 325 15.62 5.72 6.10
CA GLU A 325 17.07 5.50 6.08
C GLU A 325 17.43 4.04 5.74
N LEU A 326 16.67 3.06 6.26
CA LEU A 326 16.86 1.65 5.89
C LEU A 326 16.56 1.43 4.40
N VAL A 327 15.48 2.03 3.88
CA VAL A 327 15.12 1.91 2.45
C VAL A 327 16.20 2.51 1.55
N ARG A 328 16.79 3.65 1.93
CA ARG A 328 17.92 4.29 1.22
C ARG A 328 19.20 3.45 1.28
N ALA A 329 19.46 2.79 2.41
CA ALA A 329 20.64 1.95 2.61
C ALA A 329 20.62 0.65 1.78
N VAL A 330 19.43 0.09 1.51
CA VAL A 330 19.30 -1.11 0.68
C VAL A 330 19.29 -0.73 -0.81
N PRO A 331 20.23 -1.24 -1.64
CA PRO A 331 20.26 -0.93 -3.07
C PRO A 331 18.97 -1.32 -3.79
N ARG A 332 18.51 -0.49 -4.73
CA ARG A 332 17.25 -0.69 -5.49
C ARG A 332 17.10 -2.07 -6.12
N ALA A 333 18.21 -2.66 -6.57
CA ALA A 333 18.22 -3.96 -7.24
C ALA A 333 18.04 -5.16 -6.30
N VAL A 334 18.14 -4.97 -4.98
CA VAL A 334 17.98 -6.03 -4.00
C VAL A 334 16.50 -6.15 -3.62
N PRO A 335 15.82 -7.27 -3.93
CA PRO A 335 14.47 -7.49 -3.47
C PRO A 335 14.50 -7.87 -1.98
N TRP A 336 13.60 -7.31 -1.17
CA TRP A 336 13.55 -7.65 0.25
C TRP A 336 12.18 -7.42 0.85
N ARG A 337 11.97 -8.08 1.99
CA ARG A 337 10.79 -7.96 2.83
C ARG A 337 11.21 -7.93 4.28
N ILE A 338 10.52 -7.14 5.10
CA ILE A 338 10.71 -7.09 6.54
C ILE A 338 9.36 -7.18 7.23
N ARG A 339 9.31 -7.97 8.31
CA ARG A 339 8.16 -8.10 9.20
C ARG A 339 8.59 -7.70 10.60
N MET A 340 7.81 -6.79 11.17
CA MET A 340 7.97 -6.25 12.52
C MET A 340 6.71 -6.56 13.32
N ASP A 341 6.83 -7.47 14.28
CA ASP A 341 5.73 -7.84 15.16
C ASP A 341 5.85 -7.08 16.48
N LEU A 342 4.81 -6.36 16.85
CA LEU A 342 4.69 -5.56 18.06
C LEU A 342 3.57 -6.12 18.94
N MET A 343 3.90 -6.47 20.18
CA MET A 343 3.01 -7.09 21.15
C MET A 343 3.10 -6.37 22.50
N PRO A 344 2.02 -6.34 23.29
CA PRO A 344 2.03 -5.81 24.65
C PRO A 344 2.73 -6.75 25.64
N GLY A 345 3.05 -6.24 26.83
CA GLY A 345 3.50 -7.06 27.96
C GLY A 345 4.99 -7.35 28.02
N GLY A 346 5.85 -6.44 27.53
CA GLY A 346 7.30 -6.56 27.63
C GLY A 346 7.79 -6.76 29.06
N MET A 347 7.29 -5.94 30.01
CA MET A 347 7.63 -6.10 31.43
C MET A 347 7.12 -7.41 32.03
N LYS A 348 5.94 -7.91 31.60
CA LYS A 348 5.44 -9.22 32.04
C LYS A 348 6.36 -10.35 31.58
N ALA A 349 6.88 -10.29 30.34
CA ALA A 349 7.86 -11.25 29.84
C ALA A 349 9.22 -11.14 30.55
N LEU A 350 9.61 -9.92 30.94
CA LEU A 350 10.84 -9.68 31.69
C LEU A 350 10.72 -9.97 33.19
N ASN A 351 9.52 -10.16 33.76
CA ASN A 351 9.33 -10.29 35.21
C ASN A 351 10.15 -11.41 35.84
N LEU A 352 10.23 -12.59 35.21
CA LEU A 352 11.06 -13.69 35.72
C LEU A 352 12.54 -13.29 35.76
N LYS A 353 13.02 -12.61 34.71
CA LYS A 353 14.39 -12.08 34.66
C LYS A 353 14.58 -10.99 35.72
N LYS A 354 13.64 -10.06 35.85
CA LYS A 354 13.65 -8.99 36.85
C LYS A 354 13.78 -9.55 38.27
N THR A 355 12.96 -10.53 38.64
CA THR A 355 13.02 -11.17 39.97
C THR A 355 14.39 -11.81 40.22
N LEU A 356 14.92 -12.57 39.25
CA LEU A 356 16.23 -13.20 39.37
C LEU A 356 17.38 -12.18 39.45
N LEU A 357 17.34 -11.14 38.60
CA LEU A 357 18.33 -10.07 38.54
C LEU A 357 18.35 -9.23 39.83
N THR A 358 17.20 -9.00 40.46
CA THR A 358 17.12 -8.33 41.77
C THR A 358 17.88 -9.10 42.83
N TYR A 359 17.71 -10.42 42.88
CA TYR A 359 18.42 -11.28 43.83
C TYR A 359 19.91 -11.42 43.51
N SER A 360 20.35 -11.22 42.25
CA SER A 360 21.77 -11.30 41.85
C SER A 360 22.44 -9.93 41.62
N SER A 361 21.78 -8.82 41.97
CA SER A 361 22.21 -7.45 41.69
C SER A 361 23.54 -7.07 42.35
N PHE A 362 23.95 -7.79 43.40
CA PHE A 362 25.26 -7.65 44.05
C PHE A 362 26.43 -8.17 43.19
N ILE A 363 26.15 -8.91 42.10
CA ILE A 363 27.17 -9.40 41.17
C ILE A 363 27.48 -8.31 40.14
N SER A 364 28.70 -7.76 40.17
CA SER A 364 29.12 -6.66 39.30
C SER A 364 28.93 -6.92 37.80
N ALA A 365 29.04 -8.17 37.34
CA ALA A 365 28.83 -8.56 35.95
C ALA A 365 27.36 -8.50 35.48
N VAL A 366 26.40 -8.54 36.40
CA VAL A 366 24.95 -8.59 36.11
C VAL A 366 24.28 -7.24 36.40
N ARG A 367 24.95 -6.37 37.14
CA ARG A 367 24.47 -5.05 37.53
C ARG A 367 24.00 -4.16 36.35
N PRO A 368 24.71 -4.08 35.21
CA PRO A 368 24.22 -3.29 34.07
C PRO A 368 22.89 -3.81 33.52
N MET A 369 22.69 -5.13 33.44
CA MET A 369 21.43 -5.73 33.00
C MET A 369 20.29 -5.43 33.97
N TYR A 370 20.57 -5.47 35.27
CA TYR A 370 19.61 -5.09 36.30
C TYR A 370 19.20 -3.61 36.16
N GLU A 371 20.16 -2.70 36.02
CA GLU A 371 19.92 -1.28 35.84
C GLU A 371 19.05 -1.02 34.59
N SER A 372 19.35 -1.65 33.45
CA SER A 372 18.52 -1.54 32.23
C SER A 372 17.08 -2.01 32.43
N VAL A 373 16.87 -3.15 33.12
CA VAL A 373 15.52 -3.66 33.40
C VAL A 373 14.75 -2.74 34.35
N MET A 374 15.44 -2.09 35.29
CA MET A 374 14.82 -1.10 36.18
C MET A 374 14.50 0.20 35.46
N THR A 375 15.34 0.66 34.54
CA THR A 375 15.02 1.79 33.65
C THR A 375 13.78 1.48 32.81
N LEU A 376 13.70 0.29 32.20
CA LEU A 376 12.49 -0.13 31.46
C LEU A 376 11.26 -0.18 32.35
N ALA A 377 11.39 -0.68 33.59
CA ALA A 377 10.28 -0.69 34.54
C ALA A 377 9.78 0.72 34.89
N ALA A 378 10.68 1.70 35.03
CA ALA A 378 10.31 3.10 35.26
C ALA A 378 9.67 3.74 34.01
N THR A 379 10.11 3.35 32.81
CA THR A 379 9.48 3.80 31.56
C THR A 379 8.07 3.22 31.41
N ASP A 380 7.85 1.95 31.77
CA ASP A 380 6.55 1.25 31.70
C ASP A 380 5.42 1.97 32.46
N GLU A 381 5.77 2.75 33.50
CA GLU A 381 4.81 3.58 34.25
C GLU A 381 4.24 4.74 33.42
N LYS A 382 5.02 5.26 32.46
CA LYS A 382 4.62 6.37 31.57
C LYS A 382 4.10 5.85 30.23
N GLU A 383 4.82 4.90 29.66
CA GLU A 383 4.56 4.34 28.34
C GLU A 383 4.82 2.82 28.35
N PRO A 384 3.89 1.99 27.84
CA PRO A 384 4.03 0.54 27.92
C PRO A 384 5.27 0.03 27.19
N VAL A 385 6.05 -0.80 27.89
CA VAL A 385 7.16 -1.55 27.29
C VAL A 385 6.59 -2.74 26.53
N CYS A 386 6.90 -2.80 25.24
CA CYS A 386 6.38 -3.78 24.32
C CYS A 386 7.36 -4.94 24.11
N ILE A 387 6.88 -6.00 23.45
CA ILE A 387 7.72 -7.04 22.87
C ILE A 387 7.72 -6.79 21.35
N MET A 388 8.91 -6.62 20.77
CA MET A 388 9.07 -6.45 19.34
C MET A 388 9.95 -7.54 18.76
N THR A 389 9.62 -8.08 17.58
CA THR A 389 10.52 -8.95 16.82
C THR A 389 10.65 -8.44 15.41
N ILE A 390 11.87 -8.41 14.86
CA ILE A 390 12.14 -7.90 13.52
C ILE A 390 12.84 -8.97 12.69
N MET A 391 12.19 -9.38 11.61
CA MET A 391 12.63 -10.44 10.71
C MET A 391 12.59 -9.94 9.27
N ALA A 392 13.70 -10.03 8.56
CA ALA A 392 13.80 -9.69 7.15
C ALA A 392 14.12 -10.91 6.29
N SER A 393 13.71 -10.89 5.03
CA SER A 393 14.05 -11.86 4.00
C SER A 393 14.41 -11.13 2.72
N THR A 394 15.34 -11.70 1.96
CA THR A 394 15.63 -11.35 0.57
C THR A 394 15.62 -12.61 -0.28
N TRP A 395 15.63 -12.48 -1.60
CA TRP A 395 15.61 -13.61 -2.51
C TRP A 395 16.43 -13.39 -3.78
N GLY A 396 16.64 -14.49 -4.52
CA GLY A 396 17.30 -14.51 -5.81
C GLY A 396 17.03 -15.81 -6.57
N LYS A 397 17.20 -15.78 -7.90
CA LYS A 397 16.97 -16.96 -8.77
C LYS A 397 17.99 -18.08 -8.55
N THR A 398 19.20 -17.73 -8.12
CA THR A 398 20.23 -18.70 -7.73
C THR A 398 20.64 -18.50 -6.29
N ARG A 399 21.26 -19.54 -5.73
CA ARG A 399 21.77 -19.53 -4.36
C ARG A 399 22.81 -18.43 -4.15
N GLU A 400 23.68 -18.20 -5.13
CA GLU A 400 24.76 -17.21 -5.08
C GLU A 400 24.18 -15.79 -5.06
N ILE A 401 23.19 -15.52 -5.90
CA ILE A 401 22.50 -14.22 -5.93
C ILE A 401 21.78 -13.99 -4.61
N CYS A 402 21.06 -14.99 -4.10
CA CYS A 402 20.37 -14.91 -2.82
C CYS A 402 21.34 -14.65 -1.65
N ALA A 403 22.46 -15.38 -1.58
CA ALA A 403 23.47 -15.20 -0.54
C ALA A 403 24.13 -13.81 -0.61
N ARG A 404 24.42 -13.30 -1.83
CA ARG A 404 24.91 -11.94 -2.03
C ARG A 404 23.88 -10.90 -1.55
N ASN A 405 22.63 -11.05 -1.96
CA ASN A 405 21.55 -10.15 -1.54
C ASN A 405 21.35 -10.19 -0.02
N GLN A 406 21.46 -11.37 0.62
CA GLN A 406 21.38 -11.55 2.07
C GLN A 406 22.53 -10.81 2.79
N ALA A 407 23.74 -10.87 2.25
CA ALA A 407 24.88 -10.15 2.82
C ALA A 407 24.69 -8.62 2.73
N ILE A 408 24.19 -8.13 1.59
CA ILE A 408 23.88 -6.69 1.40
C ILE A 408 22.79 -6.24 2.36
N LEU A 409 21.66 -6.97 2.42
CA LEU A 409 20.56 -6.65 3.32
C LEU A 409 20.99 -6.70 4.78
N LYS A 410 21.77 -7.71 5.17
CA LYS A 410 22.35 -7.82 6.51
C LYS A 410 23.19 -6.58 6.84
N SER A 411 24.10 -6.19 5.95
CA SER A 411 24.95 -5.01 6.15
C SER A 411 24.14 -3.71 6.26
N ALA A 412 23.07 -3.56 5.48
CA ALA A 412 22.19 -2.40 5.55
C ALA A 412 21.43 -2.35 6.89
N ILE A 413 20.91 -3.49 7.37
CA ILE A 413 20.25 -3.58 8.67
C ILE A 413 21.24 -3.32 9.81
N GLU A 414 22.47 -3.83 9.75
CA GLU A 414 23.52 -3.53 10.75
C GLU A 414 23.87 -2.04 10.77
N GLY A 415 23.85 -1.36 9.62
CA GLY A 415 24.02 0.08 9.50
C GLY A 415 22.83 0.92 9.97
N TRP A 416 21.63 0.34 10.01
CA TRP A 416 20.41 1.00 10.47
C TRP A 416 20.40 1.13 11.98
N GLY A 417 21.03 2.19 12.49
CA GLY A 417 21.10 2.48 13.92
C GLY A 417 22.05 1.57 14.71
N VAL A 418 23.01 0.89 14.09
CA VAL A 418 23.95 -0.05 14.75
C VAL A 418 23.22 -1.26 15.35
N CYS A 419 22.49 -2.00 14.51
CA CYS A 419 21.81 -3.22 14.93
C CYS A 419 22.78 -4.41 15.02
N GLY A 420 22.45 -5.36 15.92
CA GLY A 420 23.02 -6.71 15.88
C GLY A 420 22.13 -7.62 15.06
N THR A 421 22.70 -8.48 14.22
CA THR A 421 21.92 -9.39 13.35
C THR A 421 22.41 -10.83 13.40
N THR A 422 21.53 -11.76 13.03
CA THR A 422 21.87 -13.16 12.80
C THR A 422 21.19 -13.70 11.54
N THR A 423 21.88 -14.61 10.86
CA THR A 423 21.36 -15.38 9.72
C THR A 423 21.24 -16.88 10.05
N THR A 424 21.47 -17.25 11.31
CA THR A 424 21.45 -18.64 11.76
C THR A 424 20.14 -18.96 12.46
N PHE A 425 19.43 -19.96 11.94
CA PHE A 425 18.13 -20.38 12.43
C PHE A 425 18.13 -21.89 12.64
N GLY A 426 17.46 -22.38 13.68
CA GLY A 426 17.29 -23.82 13.85
C GLY A 426 16.40 -24.40 12.75
N ASP A 427 15.27 -23.74 12.47
CA ASP A 427 14.41 -24.01 11.33
C ASP A 427 14.31 -22.81 10.38
N PRO A 428 15.01 -22.86 9.24
CA PRO A 428 14.96 -21.83 8.20
C PRO A 428 13.55 -21.61 7.63
N ARG A 429 12.70 -22.65 7.58
CA ARG A 429 11.33 -22.52 7.04
C ARG A 429 10.49 -21.63 7.93
N ARG A 430 10.55 -21.84 9.26
CA ARG A 430 9.87 -20.99 10.23
C ARG A 430 10.35 -19.54 10.17
N ALA A 431 11.66 -19.35 10.06
CA ALA A 431 12.25 -18.03 9.93
C ALA A 431 11.73 -17.30 8.67
N TRP A 432 11.64 -18.00 7.55
CA TRP A 432 11.07 -17.45 6.32
C TRP A 432 9.59 -17.12 6.46
N VAL A 433 8.77 -18.03 7.01
CA VAL A 433 7.33 -17.82 7.22
C VAL A 433 7.04 -16.65 8.16
N ASN A 434 7.90 -16.43 9.16
CA ASN A 434 7.84 -15.27 10.04
C ASN A 434 8.24 -13.94 9.35
N THR A 435 8.48 -13.94 8.04
CA THR A 435 8.54 -12.72 7.20
C THR A 435 7.32 -12.54 6.31
N ILE A 436 6.52 -13.58 6.11
CA ILE A 436 5.37 -13.59 5.21
C ILE A 436 4.19 -12.89 5.88
N LEU A 437 3.47 -12.08 5.11
CA LEU A 437 2.23 -11.43 5.51
C LEU A 437 1.24 -12.47 6.06
N ALA A 438 0.61 -12.20 7.20
CA ALA A 438 -0.58 -12.94 7.68
C ALA A 438 -0.43 -14.47 7.87
N ALA A 439 0.70 -15.08 7.54
CA ALA A 439 0.84 -16.53 7.44
C ALA A 439 0.87 -17.21 8.81
N SER A 440 1.49 -16.55 9.80
CA SER A 440 1.76 -17.12 11.12
C SER A 440 1.47 -16.09 12.21
N GLY A 441 0.68 -16.51 13.20
CA GLY A 441 0.47 -15.82 14.47
C GLY A 441 1.71 -15.88 15.37
N GLY A 442 2.67 -16.76 15.07
CA GLY A 442 4.00 -16.73 15.68
C GLY A 442 4.81 -15.50 15.29
N SER A 443 5.71 -15.08 16.18
CA SER A 443 6.64 -13.96 15.98
C SER A 443 8.07 -14.46 15.75
N GLY A 444 8.98 -13.55 15.44
CA GLY A 444 10.40 -13.83 15.26
C GLY A 444 11.05 -14.47 16.50
N PRO A 445 12.21 -15.15 16.33
CA PRO A 445 12.82 -15.95 17.39
C PRO A 445 13.49 -15.11 18.49
N VAL A 446 13.78 -13.83 18.24
CA VAL A 446 14.48 -12.97 19.20
C VAL A 446 13.56 -11.82 19.64
N PRO A 447 13.04 -11.86 20.89
CA PRO A 447 12.25 -10.77 21.44
C PRO A 447 13.13 -9.59 21.86
N LEU A 448 12.74 -8.40 21.41
CA LEU A 448 13.26 -7.10 21.82
C LEU A 448 12.24 -6.43 22.75
N TYR A 449 12.69 -5.48 23.58
CA TYR A 449 11.85 -4.83 24.60
C TYR A 449 11.84 -3.30 24.50
N PRO A 450 11.44 -2.69 23.37
CA PRO A 450 11.37 -1.24 23.24
C PRO A 450 10.15 -0.65 23.97
N PRO A 451 10.21 0.62 24.42
CA PRO A 451 9.03 1.45 24.65
C PRO A 451 8.15 1.53 23.40
N LEU A 452 6.85 1.76 23.56
CA LEU A 452 5.88 1.75 22.46
C LEU A 452 6.22 2.76 21.34
N SER A 453 6.55 4.01 21.67
CA SER A 453 6.93 5.10 20.77
C SER A 453 8.15 4.75 19.93
N HIS A 454 9.19 4.23 20.58
CA HIS A 454 10.40 3.75 19.93
C HIS A 454 10.13 2.56 19.00
N ALA A 455 9.13 1.73 19.30
CA ALA A 455 8.76 0.63 18.42
C ALA A 455 8.00 1.11 17.19
N ILE A 456 7.09 2.08 17.38
CA ILE A 456 6.30 2.69 16.31
C ILE A 456 7.19 3.51 15.37
N SER A 457 8.23 4.18 15.87
CA SER A 457 9.16 4.96 15.05
C SER A 457 9.95 4.13 14.03
N LEU A 458 10.08 2.82 14.27
CA LEU A 458 10.71 1.87 13.34
C LEU A 458 9.75 1.42 12.21
N PHE A 459 8.45 1.68 12.31
CA PHE A 459 7.50 1.31 11.27
C PHE A 459 7.64 2.20 10.02
N PRO A 460 7.31 1.66 8.82
CA PRO A 460 7.31 2.37 7.54
C PRO A 460 6.13 3.34 7.41
N LEU A 461 5.97 4.29 8.34
CA LEU A 461 4.83 5.21 8.37
C LEU A 461 4.98 6.37 7.38
N ASN A 462 6.21 6.81 7.09
CA ASN A 462 6.46 7.95 6.19
C ASN A 462 6.83 7.54 4.76
N ARG A 463 6.26 6.42 4.27
CA ARG A 463 6.42 6.01 2.86
C ARG A 463 5.47 6.82 1.97
N ALA A 464 5.94 7.22 0.80
CA ALA A 464 5.12 7.96 -0.16
C ALA A 464 3.91 7.13 -0.60
N GLY A 465 2.71 7.73 -0.55
CA GLY A 465 1.48 7.09 -0.98
C GLY A 465 0.76 7.88 -2.06
N SER A 466 0.13 7.16 -2.99
CA SER A 466 -0.77 7.76 -3.97
C SER A 466 -2.22 7.51 -3.60
N VAL A 467 -3.03 8.58 -3.61
CA VAL A 467 -4.50 8.51 -3.46
C VAL A 467 -5.18 7.90 -4.69
N TRP A 468 -4.47 7.81 -5.81
CA TRP A 468 -4.97 7.26 -7.08
C TRP A 468 -4.58 5.81 -7.30
N ARG A 469 -3.97 5.14 -6.33
CA ARG A 469 -3.52 3.76 -6.47
C ARG A 469 -4.63 2.82 -6.96
N GLY A 470 -4.35 2.05 -8.00
CA GLY A 470 -5.31 1.19 -8.71
C GLY A 470 -6.32 1.94 -9.61
N LYS A 471 -6.19 3.26 -9.72
CA LYS A 471 -7.06 4.16 -10.49
C LYS A 471 -6.28 5.21 -11.28
N GLY A 472 -4.95 5.20 -11.23
CA GLY A 472 -4.11 6.13 -11.96
C GLY A 472 -4.04 5.80 -13.44
N ASN A 473 -3.58 6.78 -14.23
CA ASN A 473 -3.30 6.62 -15.66
C ASN A 473 -1.93 7.20 -16.06
N LEU A 474 -1.24 7.91 -15.16
CA LEU A 474 0.14 8.33 -15.31
C LEU A 474 1.00 7.59 -14.28
N MET A 475 2.00 6.85 -14.75
CA MET A 475 2.98 6.21 -13.87
C MET A 475 4.17 7.15 -13.68
N LEU A 476 4.39 7.59 -12.45
CA LEU A 476 5.61 8.24 -11.99
C LEU A 476 6.38 7.30 -11.05
N HIS A 477 7.54 7.73 -10.57
CA HIS A 477 8.25 7.04 -9.51
C HIS A 477 8.90 8.02 -8.55
N THR A 478 9.03 7.61 -7.30
CA THR A 478 9.84 8.33 -6.30
C THR A 478 11.33 8.24 -6.63
N GLU A 479 12.18 9.05 -5.98
CA GLU A 479 13.63 9.03 -6.22
C GLU A 479 14.27 7.66 -5.95
N ASP A 480 13.77 6.95 -4.94
CA ASP A 480 14.20 5.58 -4.63
C ASP A 480 13.62 4.53 -5.60
N GLY A 481 12.64 4.89 -6.43
CA GLY A 481 12.08 4.08 -7.52
C GLY A 481 10.74 3.41 -7.22
N SER A 482 10.08 3.73 -6.11
CA SER A 482 8.73 3.21 -5.82
C SER A 482 7.74 3.70 -6.88
N ALA A 483 6.91 2.80 -7.40
CA ALA A 483 5.86 3.12 -8.36
C ALA A 483 4.84 4.10 -7.76
N PHE A 484 4.57 5.20 -8.47
CA PHE A 484 3.70 6.28 -7.99
C PHE A 484 2.66 6.64 -9.04
N GLU A 485 1.45 6.14 -8.86
CA GLU A 485 0.33 6.38 -9.77
C GLU A 485 -0.24 7.80 -9.62
N VAL A 486 -0.55 8.46 -10.72
CA VAL A 486 -1.27 9.74 -10.75
C VAL A 486 -2.50 9.60 -11.64
N GLY A 487 -3.66 10.02 -11.13
CA GLY A 487 -4.91 9.99 -11.87
C GLY A 487 -5.19 11.34 -12.53
N LEU A 488 -4.87 11.46 -13.82
CA LEU A 488 -5.24 12.60 -14.64
C LEU A 488 -6.74 12.61 -14.91
N ALA A 489 -7.37 13.78 -14.72
CA ALA A 489 -8.81 13.96 -14.89
C ALA A 489 -9.67 12.95 -14.09
N SER A 490 -9.18 12.55 -12.90
CA SER A 490 -9.87 11.62 -12.03
C SER A 490 -11.16 12.22 -11.46
N SER A 491 -12.21 11.39 -11.34
CA SER A 491 -13.45 11.77 -10.64
C SER A 491 -13.26 12.00 -9.13
N GLN A 492 -12.08 11.69 -8.59
CA GLN A 492 -11.71 12.03 -7.21
C GLN A 492 -11.33 13.51 -7.05
N GLN A 493 -11.11 14.24 -8.16
CA GLN A 493 -10.78 15.66 -8.15
C GLN A 493 -11.92 16.48 -8.74
N ASN A 494 -12.29 17.57 -8.06
CA ASN A 494 -13.32 18.51 -8.56
C ASN A 494 -12.80 19.40 -9.69
N LYS A 495 -11.51 19.73 -9.68
CA LYS A 495 -10.84 20.57 -10.67
C LYS A 495 -9.41 20.07 -10.87
N HIS A 496 -8.97 20.00 -12.12
CA HIS A 496 -7.60 19.68 -12.50
C HIS A 496 -6.96 20.89 -13.17
N THR A 497 -5.79 21.32 -12.70
CA THR A 497 -5.03 22.42 -13.30
C THR A 497 -3.55 22.13 -13.07
N GLU A 498 -2.80 21.97 -14.16
CA GLU A 498 -1.38 21.66 -14.11
C GLU A 498 -0.56 22.88 -14.54
N LEU A 499 0.46 23.17 -13.76
CA LEU A 499 1.45 24.20 -14.06
C LEU A 499 2.79 23.49 -14.21
N ALA A 500 3.41 23.60 -15.39
CA ALA A 500 4.74 23.07 -15.67
C ALA A 500 5.72 24.24 -15.89
N PRO A 501 6.25 24.85 -14.82
CA PRO A 501 7.33 25.82 -14.94
C PRO A 501 8.65 25.11 -15.26
N GLY A 502 9.50 25.72 -16.07
CA GLY A 502 10.80 25.16 -16.39
C GLY A 502 11.50 25.96 -17.48
N ASP A 503 12.83 26.01 -17.40
CA ASP A 503 13.69 26.63 -18.39
C ASP A 503 13.62 25.86 -19.73
N PRO A 504 13.90 26.53 -20.86
CA PRO A 504 14.00 25.87 -22.16
C PRO A 504 14.96 24.67 -22.12
N GLY A 505 14.50 23.51 -22.60
CA GLY A 505 15.31 22.28 -22.67
C GLY A 505 15.13 21.29 -21.51
N LEU A 506 14.41 21.64 -20.45
CA LEU A 506 14.17 20.75 -19.30
C LEU A 506 13.01 19.75 -19.47
N GLY A 507 12.54 19.53 -20.71
CA GLY A 507 11.50 18.52 -20.99
C GLY A 507 10.05 18.96 -20.75
N LYS A 508 9.77 20.26 -20.51
CA LYS A 508 8.41 20.79 -20.33
C LYS A 508 7.44 20.36 -21.44
N SER A 509 7.83 20.52 -22.72
CA SER A 509 6.99 20.13 -23.84
C SER A 509 6.77 18.63 -23.92
N VAL A 510 7.75 17.81 -23.52
CA VAL A 510 7.62 16.35 -23.45
C VAL A 510 6.57 15.97 -22.41
N LEU A 511 6.61 16.61 -21.23
CA LEU A 511 5.63 16.38 -20.17
C LEU A 511 4.21 16.73 -20.63
N ILE A 512 3.97 17.93 -21.17
CA ILE A 512 2.62 18.37 -21.59
C ILE A 512 2.09 17.49 -22.74
N ASN A 513 2.94 17.10 -23.69
CA ASN A 513 2.56 16.16 -24.75
C ASN A 513 2.19 14.78 -24.18
N THR A 514 2.95 14.29 -23.20
CA THR A 514 2.67 13.01 -22.52
C THR A 514 1.35 13.04 -21.77
N LEU A 515 1.06 14.12 -21.05
CA LEU A 515 -0.21 14.30 -20.32
C LEU A 515 -1.41 14.31 -21.28
N SER A 516 -1.27 15.00 -22.40
CA SER A 516 -2.31 15.08 -23.43
C SER A 516 -2.55 13.73 -24.12
N GLU A 517 -1.47 13.00 -24.44
CA GLU A 517 -1.60 11.66 -25.01
C GLU A 517 -2.24 10.67 -24.03
N ILE A 518 -1.96 10.75 -22.72
CA ILE A 518 -2.60 9.87 -21.73
C ILE A 518 -4.10 10.14 -21.64
N GLN A 519 -4.53 11.40 -21.75
CA GLN A 519 -5.95 11.73 -21.80
C GLN A 519 -6.63 11.12 -23.03
N ILE A 520 -5.93 11.09 -24.16
CA ILE A 520 -6.40 10.45 -25.39
C ILE A 520 -6.43 8.93 -25.26
N SER A 521 -5.37 8.30 -24.75
CA SER A 521 -5.33 6.85 -24.59
C SER A 521 -6.31 6.34 -23.52
N SER A 522 -6.73 7.20 -22.60
CA SER A 522 -7.74 6.92 -21.55
C SER A 522 -9.20 7.19 -21.98
N ALA A 523 -9.43 7.63 -23.22
CA ALA A 523 -10.75 8.02 -23.73
C ALA A 523 -11.74 6.85 -23.84
N GLN A 524 -12.86 6.91 -23.12
CA GLN A 524 -13.79 5.76 -23.06
C GLN A 524 -14.60 5.52 -24.34
N LYS A 525 -14.98 6.57 -25.08
CA LYS A 525 -15.85 6.48 -26.26
C LYS A 525 -15.37 7.35 -27.42
N ASN A 526 -15.23 8.64 -27.17
CA ASN A 526 -14.79 9.63 -28.16
C ASN A 526 -13.52 10.30 -27.65
N LEU A 527 -12.71 10.83 -28.57
CA LEU A 527 -11.57 11.66 -28.22
C LEU A 527 -12.01 12.84 -27.33
N PRO A 528 -11.28 13.15 -26.26
CA PRO A 528 -11.54 14.35 -25.48
C PRO A 528 -11.26 15.60 -26.32
N PHE A 529 -12.02 16.66 -26.09
CA PHE A 529 -11.72 17.97 -26.69
C PHE A 529 -10.46 18.54 -26.03
N ILE A 530 -9.36 18.57 -26.77
CA ILE A 530 -8.09 19.14 -26.35
C ILE A 530 -7.76 20.31 -27.28
N ALA A 531 -7.58 21.50 -26.70
CA ALA A 531 -7.10 22.67 -27.41
C ALA A 531 -5.66 22.97 -26.97
N TYR A 532 -4.73 23.00 -27.92
CA TYR A 532 -3.32 23.23 -27.66
C TYR A 532 -2.89 24.55 -28.30
N ILE A 533 -2.47 25.52 -27.48
CA ILE A 533 -1.92 26.80 -27.95
C ILE A 533 -0.42 26.78 -27.67
N ASP A 534 0.38 26.74 -28.72
CA ASP A 534 1.83 26.62 -28.61
C ASP A 534 2.55 27.76 -29.35
N LYS A 535 3.55 28.34 -28.70
CA LYS A 535 4.48 29.28 -29.32
C LYS A 535 5.67 28.47 -29.84
N GLY A 536 5.50 27.84 -30.99
CA GLY A 536 6.47 26.94 -31.60
C GLY A 536 5.80 25.80 -32.35
N TYR A 537 6.48 24.65 -32.42
CA TYR A 537 6.00 23.45 -33.12
C TYR A 537 5.97 22.20 -32.21
N SER A 538 6.00 22.38 -30.89
CA SER A 538 6.13 21.26 -29.94
C SER A 538 4.90 20.37 -29.90
N ALA A 539 3.71 20.92 -30.12
CA ALA A 539 2.45 20.17 -30.17
C ALA A 539 2.20 19.46 -31.53
N GLN A 540 2.83 19.93 -32.62
CA GLN A 540 2.56 19.41 -33.98
C GLN A 540 2.90 17.93 -34.11
N GLY A 541 3.99 17.48 -33.47
CA GLY A 541 4.36 16.06 -33.45
C GLY A 541 3.31 15.18 -32.79
N LEU A 542 2.71 15.63 -31.68
CA LEU A 542 1.63 14.92 -31.03
C LEU A 542 0.38 14.89 -31.92
N VAL A 543 -0.02 16.03 -32.48
CA VAL A 543 -1.21 16.09 -33.36
C VAL A 543 -1.05 15.15 -34.56
N GLN A 544 0.12 15.14 -35.18
CA GLN A 544 0.42 14.24 -36.29
C GLN A 544 0.36 12.76 -35.87
N LEU A 545 0.96 12.41 -34.71
CA LEU A 545 0.88 11.06 -34.14
C LEU A 545 -0.58 10.61 -33.96
N ILE A 546 -1.42 11.45 -33.34
CA ILE A 546 -2.84 11.13 -33.12
C ILE A 546 -3.57 10.99 -34.45
N ARG A 547 -3.35 11.92 -35.40
CA ARG A 547 -3.98 11.89 -36.72
C ARG A 547 -3.62 10.66 -37.54
N ASP A 548 -2.37 10.20 -37.44
CA ASP A 548 -1.91 8.99 -38.12
C ASP A 548 -2.40 7.71 -37.43
N SER A 549 -2.66 7.77 -36.13
CA SER A 549 -3.23 6.67 -35.34
C SER A 549 -4.75 6.53 -35.48
N LEU A 550 -5.43 7.50 -36.10
CA LEU A 550 -6.87 7.47 -36.34
C LEU A 550 -7.23 6.76 -37.64
N PRO A 551 -8.40 6.09 -37.70
CA PRO A 551 -8.96 5.57 -38.95
C PRO A 551 -9.10 6.65 -40.03
N PRO A 552 -9.02 6.30 -41.33
CA PRO A 552 -9.06 7.26 -42.43
C PRO A 552 -10.24 8.23 -42.38
N GLU A 553 -11.41 7.74 -41.97
CA GLU A 553 -12.67 8.49 -41.87
C GLU A 553 -12.77 9.41 -40.65
N ARG A 554 -11.79 9.36 -39.74
CA ARG A 554 -11.75 10.13 -38.49
C ARG A 554 -10.53 11.04 -38.38
N LYS A 555 -9.69 11.12 -39.41
CA LYS A 555 -8.45 11.94 -39.38
C LYS A 555 -8.71 13.42 -39.12
N ASP A 556 -9.92 13.89 -39.39
CA ASP A 556 -10.41 15.24 -39.20
C ASP A 556 -10.64 15.58 -37.71
N GLU A 557 -10.68 14.58 -36.82
CA GLU A 557 -10.79 14.79 -35.37
C GLU A 557 -9.51 15.41 -34.76
N ALA A 558 -8.36 15.30 -35.46
CA ALA A 558 -7.09 15.85 -35.02
C ALA A 558 -6.53 16.83 -36.07
N VAL A 559 -6.51 18.13 -35.74
CA VAL A 559 -6.09 19.20 -36.66
C VAL A 559 -4.97 20.03 -36.06
N GLY A 560 -3.87 20.14 -36.79
CA GLY A 560 -2.76 21.03 -36.49
C GLY A 560 -2.84 22.27 -37.38
N ILE A 561 -2.97 23.45 -36.78
CA ILE A 561 -3.01 24.72 -37.51
C ILE A 561 -1.75 25.51 -37.16
N ILE A 562 -0.92 25.81 -38.15
CA ILE A 562 0.23 26.69 -38.01
C ILE A 562 -0.22 28.07 -38.46
N LEU A 563 -0.38 28.99 -37.50
CA LEU A 563 -0.74 30.36 -37.81
C LEU A 563 0.50 31.11 -38.33
N SER A 564 0.47 31.50 -39.60
CA SER A 564 1.40 32.46 -40.18
C SER A 564 0.71 33.79 -40.43
N ASN A 565 1.49 34.86 -40.61
CA ASN A 565 0.96 36.15 -41.03
C ASN A 565 0.63 36.14 -42.53
N ASP A 566 -0.29 35.27 -42.93
CA ASP A 566 -0.80 35.10 -44.29
C ASP A 566 -2.32 35.41 -44.29
N PRO A 567 -2.84 36.11 -45.31
CA PRO A 567 -4.27 36.36 -45.45
C PRO A 567 -5.17 35.13 -45.26
N GLU A 568 -4.74 33.91 -45.62
CA GLU A 568 -5.50 32.67 -45.45
C GLU A 568 -5.88 32.35 -43.99
N TYR A 569 -5.01 32.74 -43.04
CA TYR A 569 -5.24 32.54 -41.60
C TYR A 569 -6.00 33.70 -40.94
N THR A 570 -6.47 34.67 -41.71
CA THR A 570 -7.31 35.75 -41.18
C THR A 570 -8.62 35.18 -40.65
N ARG A 571 -8.99 35.59 -39.44
CA ARG A 571 -10.27 35.24 -38.80
C ARG A 571 -10.94 36.50 -38.33
N ASN A 572 -12.26 36.59 -38.52
CA ASN A 572 -13.01 37.75 -38.07
C ASN A 572 -13.42 37.54 -36.60
N LEU A 573 -13.06 38.49 -35.74
CA LEU A 573 -13.41 38.48 -34.32
C LEU A 573 -14.94 38.47 -34.07
N PHE A 574 -15.73 38.90 -35.06
CA PHE A 574 -17.18 38.93 -35.02
C PHE A 574 -17.83 37.69 -35.64
N ASP A 575 -17.05 36.66 -36.02
CA ASP A 575 -17.63 35.39 -36.44
C ASP A 575 -18.37 34.75 -35.25
N VAL A 576 -19.59 34.27 -35.52
CA VAL A 576 -20.46 33.58 -34.56
C VAL A 576 -20.63 32.12 -34.99
N MET A 577 -21.11 31.27 -34.07
CA MET A 577 -21.42 29.87 -34.39
C MET A 577 -22.17 29.71 -35.71
N TYR A 578 -21.84 28.65 -36.45
CA TYR A 578 -22.46 28.36 -37.73
C TYR A 578 -23.99 28.31 -37.63
N GLY A 579 -24.67 29.11 -38.45
CA GLY A 579 -26.14 29.24 -38.45
C GLY A 579 -26.71 30.21 -37.40
N ALA A 580 -25.88 30.79 -36.52
CA ALA A 580 -26.30 31.83 -35.60
C ALA A 580 -26.37 33.21 -36.30
N LYS A 581 -27.42 33.97 -36.02
CA LYS A 581 -27.58 35.35 -36.54
C LYS A 581 -27.03 36.43 -35.61
N LYS A 582 -26.78 36.07 -34.35
CA LYS A 582 -26.35 36.95 -33.26
C LYS A 582 -25.45 36.17 -32.30
N PRO A 583 -24.50 36.83 -31.62
CA PRO A 583 -23.59 36.16 -30.71
C PRO A 583 -24.32 35.66 -29.47
N ILE A 584 -23.94 34.49 -28.97
CA ILE A 584 -24.32 34.04 -27.63
C ILE A 584 -23.54 34.82 -26.56
N THR A 585 -23.97 34.75 -25.29
CA THR A 585 -23.34 35.51 -24.20
C THR A 585 -21.82 35.32 -24.10
N PRO A 586 -21.25 34.09 -24.20
CA PRO A 586 -19.80 33.91 -24.19
C PRO A 586 -19.08 34.60 -25.36
N GLU A 587 -19.61 34.51 -26.58
CA GLU A 587 -19.03 35.16 -27.78
C GLU A 587 -19.07 36.67 -27.65
N LYS A 588 -20.21 37.24 -27.23
CA LYS A 588 -20.34 38.67 -26.98
C LYS A 588 -19.36 39.15 -25.90
N ASN A 589 -19.21 38.37 -24.83
CA ASN A 589 -18.26 38.67 -23.77
C ASN A 589 -16.82 38.65 -24.30
N PHE A 590 -16.47 37.67 -25.15
CA PHE A 590 -15.16 37.60 -25.80
C PHE A 590 -14.91 38.84 -26.70
N MET A 591 -15.85 39.17 -27.59
CA MET A 591 -15.77 40.36 -28.45
C MET A 591 -15.58 41.63 -27.62
N SER A 592 -16.39 41.79 -26.56
CA SER A 592 -16.29 42.92 -25.63
C SER A 592 -14.91 42.97 -24.96
N SER A 593 -14.41 41.84 -24.45
CA SER A 593 -13.10 41.76 -23.79
C SER A 593 -11.95 42.10 -24.73
N VAL A 594 -11.96 41.62 -25.97
CA VAL A 594 -10.92 41.93 -26.96
C VAL A 594 -10.94 43.42 -27.32
N LEU A 595 -12.12 43.98 -27.62
CA LEU A 595 -12.23 45.40 -27.94
C LEU A 595 -11.85 46.29 -26.74
N CYS A 596 -12.23 45.90 -25.52
CA CYS A 596 -11.78 46.58 -24.31
C CYS A 596 -10.26 46.52 -24.16
N ALA A 597 -9.62 45.39 -24.49
CA ALA A 597 -8.17 45.25 -24.43
C ALA A 597 -7.46 46.18 -25.44
N LEU A 598 -8.05 46.42 -26.62
CA LEU A 598 -7.54 47.40 -27.60
C LEU A 598 -7.65 48.85 -27.11
N CYS A 599 -8.54 49.13 -26.16
CA CYS A 599 -8.71 50.45 -25.54
C CYS A 599 -7.84 50.64 -24.29
N VAL A 600 -7.02 49.66 -23.90
CA VAL A 600 -6.17 49.75 -22.70
C VAL A 600 -5.05 50.75 -22.94
N ASP A 601 -4.92 51.71 -22.02
CA ASP A 601 -3.78 52.60 -21.95
C ASP A 601 -2.55 51.82 -21.41
N THR A 602 -1.43 51.88 -22.14
CA THR A 602 -0.22 51.10 -21.83
C THR A 602 0.48 51.54 -20.53
N GLY A 603 0.23 52.77 -20.05
CA GLY A 603 0.83 53.28 -18.81
C GLY A 603 0.03 52.90 -17.57
N THR A 604 -1.30 52.77 -17.69
CA THR A 604 -2.19 52.46 -16.56
C THR A 604 -2.66 51.00 -16.53
N GLY A 605 -2.55 50.26 -17.64
CA GLY A 605 -3.05 48.90 -17.77
C GLY A 605 -4.59 48.81 -17.74
N GLN A 606 -5.28 49.94 -17.85
CA GLN A 606 -6.74 50.02 -17.92
C GLN A 606 -7.20 50.92 -19.08
N PRO A 607 -8.43 50.75 -19.57
CA PRO A 607 -9.02 51.72 -20.49
C PRO A 607 -9.19 53.10 -19.83
N CYS A 608 -9.11 54.19 -20.61
CA CYS A 608 -9.21 55.57 -20.10
C CYS A 608 -10.48 55.84 -19.26
N ASN A 609 -11.57 55.10 -19.50
CA ASN A 609 -12.76 55.05 -18.65
C ASN A 609 -13.41 53.65 -18.73
N PRO A 610 -13.09 52.71 -17.81
CA PRO A 610 -13.44 51.30 -17.97
C PRO A 610 -14.94 51.01 -18.02
N GLY A 611 -15.74 51.76 -17.24
CA GLY A 611 -17.20 51.57 -17.15
C GLY A 611 -17.89 51.98 -18.46
N ASP A 612 -17.68 53.22 -18.87
CA ASP A 612 -18.32 53.77 -20.07
C ASP A 612 -17.80 53.09 -21.34
N THR A 613 -16.49 52.80 -21.40
CA THR A 613 -15.88 52.11 -22.56
C THR A 613 -16.52 50.74 -22.79
N ARG A 614 -16.71 49.95 -21.73
CA ARG A 614 -17.32 48.62 -21.84
C ARG A 614 -18.80 48.71 -22.23
N GLN A 615 -19.52 49.71 -21.74
CA GLN A 615 -20.93 49.92 -22.09
C GLN A 615 -21.09 50.34 -23.55
N ILE A 616 -20.28 51.28 -24.03
CA ILE A 616 -20.25 51.72 -25.43
C ILE A 616 -19.90 50.54 -26.34
N ILE A 617 -18.85 49.78 -26.03
CA ILE A 617 -18.43 48.59 -26.81
C ILE A 617 -19.58 47.58 -26.90
N ASN A 618 -20.26 47.28 -25.80
CA ASN A 618 -21.38 46.35 -25.81
C ASN A 618 -22.54 46.82 -26.70
N GLN A 619 -22.87 48.12 -26.67
CA GLN A 619 -23.89 48.70 -27.55
C GLN A 619 -23.46 48.66 -29.03
N LEU A 620 -22.18 48.95 -29.32
CA LEU A 620 -21.63 48.89 -30.67
C LEU A 620 -21.68 47.47 -31.24
N ILE A 621 -21.34 46.45 -30.43
CA ILE A 621 -21.46 45.04 -30.86
C ILE A 621 -22.92 44.72 -31.22
N GLU A 622 -23.88 45.12 -30.38
CA GLU A 622 -25.32 44.89 -30.66
C GLU A 622 -25.81 45.60 -31.92
N LEU A 623 -25.39 46.86 -32.10
CA LEU A 623 -25.71 47.64 -33.30
C LEU A 623 -25.10 47.01 -34.55
N ALA A 624 -23.85 46.55 -34.49
CA ALA A 624 -23.18 45.92 -35.62
C ALA A 624 -23.94 44.68 -36.11
N PHE A 625 -24.33 43.76 -35.21
CA PHE A 625 -25.13 42.59 -35.59
C PHE A 625 -26.56 42.94 -36.01
N LYS A 626 -27.11 44.07 -35.56
CA LYS A 626 -28.44 44.55 -35.97
C LYS A 626 -28.42 45.16 -37.38
N GLU A 627 -27.41 45.99 -37.69
CA GLU A 627 -27.33 46.72 -38.95
C GLU A 627 -26.76 45.89 -40.09
N TYR A 628 -25.77 45.02 -39.82
CA TYR A 628 -25.03 44.24 -40.82
C TYR A 628 -25.38 42.75 -40.84
N GLY A 629 -26.47 42.34 -40.17
CA GLY A 629 -26.97 40.96 -40.24
C GLY A 629 -27.61 40.61 -41.60
N GLU A 630 -28.01 39.35 -41.79
CA GLU A 630 -28.56 38.81 -43.06
C GLU A 630 -29.70 39.63 -43.71
N ASN A 631 -30.40 40.47 -42.94
CA ASN A 631 -31.48 41.32 -43.42
C ASN A 631 -30.98 42.59 -44.14
N ASN A 632 -29.67 42.85 -44.16
CA ASN A 632 -29.02 43.99 -44.81
C ASN A 632 -27.57 43.65 -45.25
N PRO A 633 -27.37 42.69 -46.17
CA PRO A 633 -26.04 42.37 -46.66
C PRO A 633 -25.48 43.56 -47.46
N ARG A 634 -24.22 43.92 -47.21
CA ARG A 634 -23.48 44.92 -47.97
C ARG A 634 -22.86 44.36 -49.24
#